data_AF-A0A939LVH0-F1
#
_entry.id   AF-A0A939LVH0-F1
#
_cell.length_a   1.000
_cell.length_b   1.000
_cell.length_c   1.000
_cell.angle_alpha   90.00
_cell.angle_beta   90.00
_cell.angle_gamma   90.00
#
_symmetry.space_group_name_H-M   'P 1'
#
loop_
_entity.id
_entity.type
_entity.pdbx_description
1 polymer ?
#
loop_
_entity_poly.entity_id
_entity_poly.type
_entity_poly.pdbx_seq_one_letter_code
_entity_poly.pdbx_strand_id
1 'polypeptide(L)' 'MSTITAQPRHDGTMSVRDTFRWIRETPAPYWDAEDSTKGRYVAWLGISALAWTVVGIAGTALVGEGLRGLAGLLG' A
#
# COMPACT_ATOMS: atom_id res chain seq x y z
N MET A 1 26.29 2.43 -17.67
CA MET A 1 25.09 2.92 -16.97
C MET A 1 24.70 1.82 -15.98
N SER A 2 25.06 1.98 -14.71
CA SER A 2 24.98 0.89 -13.72
C SER A 2 23.63 0.95 -13.01
N THR A 3 22.76 0.00 -13.29
CA THR A 3 21.48 -0.16 -12.60
C THR A 3 21.75 -0.56 -11.16
N ILE A 4 21.52 0.36 -10.21
CA ILE A 4 21.58 0.05 -8.79
C ILE A 4 20.31 -0.74 -8.46
N THR A 5 20.41 -2.06 -8.50
CA THR A 5 19.36 -2.95 -7.99
C THR A 5 19.42 -2.90 -6.47
N ALA A 6 18.66 -1.98 -5.85
CA ALA A 6 18.51 -1.95 -4.41
C ALA A 6 17.86 -3.27 -3.98
N GLN A 7 18.67 -4.21 -3.48
CA GLN A 7 18.14 -5.40 -2.81
C GLN A 7 17.54 -4.94 -1.47
N PRO A 8 16.24 -5.20 -1.22
CA PRO A 8 15.66 -4.90 0.07
C PRO A 8 16.37 -5.75 1.11
N ARG A 9 17.09 -5.07 2.02
CA ARG A 9 17.66 -5.69 3.21
C ARG A 9 16.49 -6.02 4.12
N HIS A 10 16.06 -7.28 4.10
CA HIS A 10 15.03 -7.80 5.01
C HIS A 10 15.60 -7.93 6.43
N ASP A 11 15.85 -6.81 7.08
CA ASP A 11 15.95 -6.75 8.54
C ASP A 11 14.50 -6.59 9.03
N GLY A 12 14.00 -7.58 9.79
CA GLY A 12 12.57 -7.89 10.00
C GLY A 12 11.66 -6.86 10.68
N THR A 13 12.03 -5.58 10.70
CA THR A 13 11.25 -4.48 11.28
C THR A 13 11.41 -3.19 10.45
N MET A 14 10.83 -3.16 9.24
CA MET A 14 10.69 -1.87 8.53
C MET A 14 9.72 -0.97 9.30
N SER A 15 10.17 0.23 9.64
CA SER A 15 9.29 1.25 10.24
C SER A 15 8.18 1.61 9.26
N VAL A 16 7.00 1.98 9.76
CA VAL A 16 5.88 2.42 8.91
C VAL A 16 6.30 3.55 7.96
N ARG A 17 7.15 4.47 8.44
CA ARG A 17 7.71 5.56 7.64
C ARG A 17 8.60 5.05 6.51
N ASP A 18 9.43 4.04 6.77
CA ASP A 18 10.28 3.41 5.76
C ASP A 18 9.46 2.62 4.75
N THR A 19 8.39 1.96 5.19
CA THR A 19 7.45 1.27 4.31
C THR A 19 6.76 2.27 3.38
N PHE A 20 6.25 3.39 3.89
CA PHE A 20 5.64 4.42 3.04
C PHE A 20 6.65 5.05 2.07
N ARG A 21 7.87 5.32 2.52
CA ARG A 21 8.96 5.81 1.67
C ARG A 21 9.27 4.79 0.56
N TRP A 22 9.41 3.52 0.92
CA TRP A 22 9.69 2.45 -0.03
C TRP A 22 8.56 2.28 -1.04
N ILE A 23 7.29 2.29 -0.62
CA ILE A 23 6.13 2.24 -1.53
C ILE A 23 6.14 3.43 -2.48
N ARG A 24 6.47 4.64 -1.99
CA ARG A 24 6.51 5.86 -2.80
C ARG A 24 7.65 5.88 -3.81
N GLU A 25 8.81 5.36 -3.44
CA GLU A 25 10.02 5.37 -4.27
C GLU A 25 10.12 4.14 -5.18
N THR A 26 9.38 3.06 -4.90
CA THR A 26 9.36 1.87 -5.75
C THR A 26 8.59 2.17 -7.04
N PRO A 27 9.23 2.15 -8.21
CA PRO A 27 8.53 2.35 -9.47
C PRO A 27 7.50 1.23 -9.65
N ALA A 28 6.25 1.61 -9.88
CA ALA A 28 5.21 0.65 -10.21
C ALA A 28 5.57 -0.04 -11.53
N PRO A 29 5.32 -1.37 -11.67
CA PRO A 29 5.41 -2.00 -12.97
C PRO A 29 4.48 -1.28 -13.96
N TYR A 30 4.88 -1.21 -15.22
CA TYR A 30 4.12 -0.54 -16.28
C TYR A 30 3.62 -1.58 -17.29
N TRP A 31 2.45 -1.35 -17.87
CA TRP A 31 1.86 -2.25 -18.85
C TRP A 31 2.69 -2.37 -20.14
N ASP A 32 3.39 -1.29 -20.53
CA ASP A 32 4.24 -1.24 -21.73
C ASP A 32 5.62 -1.90 -21.56
N ALA A 33 5.86 -2.58 -20.43
CA ALA A 33 7.04 -3.40 -20.25
C ALA A 33 6.94 -4.72 -21.06
N GLU A 34 8.09 -5.35 -21.30
CA GLU A 34 8.25 -6.67 -21.94
C GLU A 34 7.17 -7.67 -21.50
N ASP A 35 6.71 -8.58 -22.38
CA ASP A 35 5.56 -9.46 -22.10
C ASP A 35 5.70 -10.26 -20.79
N SER A 36 6.93 -10.59 -20.39
CA SER A 36 7.29 -11.23 -19.12
C SER A 36 6.94 -10.40 -17.86
N THR A 37 6.68 -9.10 -18.01
CA THR A 37 6.41 -8.13 -16.94
C THR A 37 4.92 -7.84 -16.75
N LYS A 38 4.07 -8.15 -17.75
CA LYS A 38 2.62 -7.93 -17.67
C LYS A 38 1.94 -8.75 -16.56
N GLY A 39 2.39 -9.98 -16.33
CA GLY A 39 1.89 -10.80 -15.23
C GLY A 39 2.16 -10.19 -13.85
N ARG A 40 3.35 -9.59 -13.66
CA ARG A 40 3.69 -8.86 -12.43
C ARG A 40 2.86 -7.60 -12.27
N TYR A 41 2.57 -6.90 -13.36
CA TYR A 41 1.70 -5.73 -13.34
C TYR A 41 0.27 -6.05 -12.88
N VAL A 42 -0.34 -7.10 -13.46
CA VAL A 42 -1.70 -7.52 -13.07
C VAL A 42 -1.75 -7.98 -11.62
N ALA A 43 -0.74 -8.75 -11.17
CA ALA A 43 -0.63 -9.15 -9.76
C ALA A 43 -0.49 -7.93 -8.83
N TRP A 44 0.32 -6.94 -9.21
CA TRP A 44 0.49 -5.71 -8.46
C TRP A 44 -0.81 -4.91 -8.34
N LEU A 45 -1.58 -4.81 -9.43
CA LEU A 45 -2.90 -4.16 -9.42
C LEU A 45 -3.89 -4.89 -8.50
N GLY A 46 -3.94 -6.22 -8.58
CA GLY A 46 -4.84 -7.03 -7.76
C GLY A 46 -4.54 -6.86 -6.27
N ILE A 47 -3.28 -6.95 -5.87
CA ILE A 47 -2.86 -6.76 -4.48
C ILE A 47 -3.13 -5.33 -4.01
N SER A 48 -2.88 -4.33 -4.86
CA SER A 48 -3.13 -2.93 -4.53
C SER A 48 -4.62 -2.63 -4.33
N ALA A 49 -5.50 -3.19 -5.17
CA ALA A 49 -6.94 -3.06 -5.01
C ALA A 49 -7.42 -3.67 -3.69
N LEU A 50 -6.92 -4.85 -3.32
CA LEU A 50 -7.22 -5.49 -2.04
C LEU A 50 -6.72 -4.68 -0.85
N ALA A 51 -5.49 -4.17 -0.91
CA ALA A 51 -4.91 -3.34 0.14
C ALA A 51 -5.76 -2.08 0.39
N TRP A 52 -6.14 -1.36 -0.67
CA TRP A 52 -6.99 -0.18 -0.55
C TRP A 52 -8.41 -0.51 -0.07
N THR A 53 -8.94 -1.68 -0.43
CA THR A 53 -10.24 -2.14 0.10
C THR A 53 -10.19 -2.33 1.61
N VAL A 54 -9.15 -2.98 2.13
CA VAL A 54 -8.95 -3.17 3.57
C VAL A 54 -8.80 -1.82 4.29
N VAL A 55 -8.02 -0.90 3.71
CA VAL A 55 -7.89 0.47 4.24
C VAL A 55 -9.24 1.19 4.26
N GLY A 56 -10.04 1.06 3.21
CA GLY A 56 -11.38 1.64 3.15
C GLY A 56 -12.33 1.09 4.23
N ILE A 57 -12.34 -0.24 4.42
CA ILE A 57 -13.15 -0.91 5.45
C ILE A 57 -12.69 -0.49 6.86
N ALA A 58 -11.39 -0.45 7.11
CA ALA A 58 -10.85 0.02 8.39
C ALA A 58 -11.20 1.50 8.62
N GLY A 59 -11.11 2.33 7.58
CA GLY A 59 -11.49 3.74 7.64
C GLY A 59 -12.97 3.94 7.98
N THR A 60 -13.88 3.18 7.37
CA THR A 60 -15.32 3.29 7.68
C THR A 60 -15.64 2.81 9.09
N ALA A 61 -14.95 1.78 9.61
CA ALA A 61 -15.08 1.36 11.00
C ALA A 61 -14.66 2.47 11.97
N LEU A 62 -13.52 3.12 11.72
CA LEU A 62 -13.03 4.23 12.55
C LEU A 62 -13.97 5.45 12.52
N VAL A 63 -14.56 5.76 11.36
CA VAL A 63 -15.56 6.83 11.25
C VAL A 63 -16.83 6.48 12.03
N GLY A 64 -17.29 5.22 11.96
CA GLY A 64 -18.45 4.75 12.70
C GLY A 64 -18.24 4.83 14.22
N GLU A 65 -17.06 4.44 14.71
CA GLU A 65 -16.70 4.59 16.12
C GLU A 65 -16.58 6.06 16.54
N GLY A 66 -15.96 6.89 15.70
CA GLY A 66 -15.84 8.34 15.94
C GLY A 66 -17.19 9.05 16.04
N LEU A 67 -18.14 8.72 15.16
CA LEU A 67 -19.50 9.27 15.20
C LEU A 67 -20.27 8.82 16.44
N ARG A 68 -20.10 7.57 16.88
CA ARG A 68 -20.70 7.07 18.13
C ARG A 68 -20.12 7.76 19.35
N GLY A 69 -18.80 7.97 19.38
CA GLY A 69 -18.12 8.73 20.44
C GLY A 69 -18.58 10.19 20.50
N LEU A 70 -18.76 10.83 19.35
CA LEU A 70 -19.27 12.20 19.26
C LEU A 70 -20.74 12.29 19.72
N ALA A 71 -21.58 11.34 19.31
CA ALA A 71 -22.98 11.29 19.73
C ALA A 71 -23.13 11.09 21.24
N GLY A 72 -22.27 10.28 21.87
CA GLY A 72 -22.23 10.12 23.33
C GLY A 72 -21.68 11.34 24.08
N LEU A 73 -20.99 12.26 23.40
CA LEU A 73 -20.50 13.52 23.98
C LEU A 73 -21.50 14.67 23.87
N LEU A 74 -22.48 14.57 22.96
CA LEU A 74 -23.47 15.62 22.66
C LEU A 74 -24.88 15.33 23.20
N GLY A 75 -25.12 14.15 23.77
CA GLY A 75 -26.37 13.75 24.44
C GLY A 75 -26.24 13.75 25.95
#